data_AF-A0A0Q0C001-F1
#
_entry.id   AF-A0A0Q0C001-F1
#
_cell.length_a   1.000
_cell.length_b   1.000
_cell.length_c   1.000
_cell.angle_alpha   90.00
_cell.angle_beta   90.00
_cell.angle_gamma   90.00
#
_symmetry.space_group_name_H-M   'P 1'
#
loop_
_entity.id
_entity.type
_entity.pdbx_description
1 polymer ?
#
loop_
_entity_poly.entity_id
_entity_poly.type
_entity_poly.pdbx_seq_one_letter_code
_entity_poly.pdbx_strand_id
1 'polypeptide(L)'
;MQALGTLASGVADEALKEKLKALENQLRASNQQQEETRDQAIRASLNLGAFLCTKMLDDGKYLDFLQKNYALNCSAAEQDASCPMRKGKLDEQKDRLHKLSRYYASSLVDSATLYGEPLLARQIPVMGEIISRNEQLKELKPYLQTHWVNQQAFLKTQKIDTDAWLNRCKAVQ
;
A
#
# COMPACT_ATOMS: atom_id res chain seq x y z
N MET A 1 -8.49 -0.14 -31.04
CA MET A 1 -7.58 0.66 -31.91
C MET A 1 -7.60 0.18 -33.36
N GLN A 2 -7.52 -1.12 -33.65
CA GLN A 2 -7.62 -1.63 -35.03
C GLN A 2 -8.89 -1.18 -35.78
N ALA A 3 -10.05 -1.14 -35.12
CA ALA A 3 -11.31 -0.77 -35.77
C ALA A 3 -11.34 0.65 -36.39
N LEU A 4 -10.69 1.64 -35.76
CA LEU A 4 -10.64 3.04 -36.26
C LEU A 4 -9.71 3.18 -37.45
N GLY A 5 -8.53 2.55 -37.40
CA GLY A 5 -7.59 2.50 -38.52
C GLY A 5 -8.16 1.74 -39.73
N THR A 6 -8.91 0.66 -39.49
CA THR A 6 -9.63 -0.07 -40.55
C THR A 6 -10.77 0.78 -41.14
N LEU A 7 -11.51 1.52 -40.31
CA LEU A 7 -12.55 2.44 -40.79
C LEU A 7 -11.96 3.55 -41.68
N ALA A 8 -10.87 4.19 -41.24
CA ALA A 8 -10.20 5.25 -42.00
C ALA A 8 -9.66 4.78 -43.36
N SER A 9 -9.31 3.50 -43.47
CA SER A 9 -8.81 2.90 -44.71
C SER A 9 -9.90 2.67 -45.76
N GLY A 10 -11.17 2.57 -45.34
CA GLY A 10 -12.33 2.40 -46.24
C GLY A 10 -13.06 3.70 -46.60
N VAL A 11 -12.60 4.84 -46.09
CA VAL A 11 -13.21 6.15 -46.35
C VAL A 11 -12.58 6.79 -47.58
N ALA A 12 -13.40 7.11 -48.59
CA ALA A 12 -12.97 7.78 -49.82
C ALA A 12 -12.78 9.31 -49.66
N ASP A 13 -13.41 9.90 -48.63
CA ASP A 13 -13.27 11.32 -48.30
C ASP A 13 -11.96 11.53 -47.51
N GLU A 14 -10.96 12.12 -48.17
CA GLU A 14 -9.66 12.40 -47.57
C GLU A 14 -9.74 13.34 -46.35
N ALA A 15 -10.70 14.26 -46.30
CA ALA A 15 -10.88 15.12 -45.14
C ALA A 15 -11.44 14.34 -43.94
N LEU A 16 -12.34 13.38 -44.17
CA LEU A 16 -12.84 12.49 -43.13
C LEU A 16 -11.76 11.50 -42.67
N LYS A 17 -10.92 11.01 -43.57
CA LYS A 17 -9.79 10.13 -43.28
C LYS A 17 -8.73 10.82 -42.41
N GLU A 18 -8.39 12.07 -42.70
CA GLU A 18 -7.49 12.86 -41.85
C GLU A 18 -8.07 13.12 -40.46
N LYS A 19 -9.38 13.41 -40.35
CA LYS A 19 -10.06 13.54 -39.04
C LYS A 19 -10.01 12.25 -38.23
N LEU A 20 -10.21 11.09 -38.87
CA LEU A 20 -10.15 9.78 -38.21
C LEU A 20 -8.74 9.46 -37.71
N LYS A 21 -7.70 9.73 -38.51
CA LYS A 21 -6.30 9.58 -38.07
C LYS A 21 -5.95 10.51 -36.91
N ALA A 22 -6.39 11.78 -36.98
CA ALA A 22 -6.17 12.73 -35.91
C ALA A 22 -6.83 12.28 -34.60
N LEU A 23 -8.08 11.79 -34.68
CA LEU A 23 -8.80 11.23 -33.55
C LEU A 23 -8.11 9.98 -32.97
N GLU A 24 -7.63 9.07 -33.83
CA GLU A 24 -6.88 7.89 -33.38
C GLU A 24 -5.62 8.29 -32.61
N ASN A 25 -4.85 9.26 -33.12
CA ASN A 25 -3.66 9.76 -32.46
C ASN A 25 -3.98 10.43 -31.12
N GLN A 26 -5.04 11.24 -31.06
CA GLN A 26 -5.52 11.84 -29.81
C GLN A 26 -5.95 10.79 -28.78
N LEU A 27 -6.70 9.76 -29.21
CA LEU A 27 -7.11 8.66 -28.35
C LEU A 27 -5.91 7.87 -27.83
N ARG A 28 -4.91 7.60 -28.68
CA ARG A 28 -3.67 6.91 -28.27
C ARG A 28 -2.94 7.72 -27.20
N ALA A 29 -2.73 9.00 -27.44
CA ALA A 29 -2.08 9.89 -26.48
C ALA A 29 -2.86 9.98 -25.16
N SER A 30 -4.19 10.12 -25.23
CA SER A 30 -5.05 10.17 -24.04
C SER A 30 -5.02 8.87 -23.24
N ASN A 31 -5.05 7.71 -23.90
CA ASN A 31 -4.95 6.42 -23.23
C ASN A 31 -3.60 6.25 -22.55
N GLN A 32 -2.50 6.61 -23.23
CA GLN A 32 -1.17 6.56 -22.64
C GLN A 32 -1.08 7.45 -21.39
N GLN A 33 -1.59 8.68 -21.48
CA GLN A 33 -1.61 9.59 -20.34
C GLN A 33 -2.42 9.02 -19.15
N GLN A 34 -3.57 8.41 -19.43
CA GLN A 34 -4.40 7.78 -18.40
C GLN A 34 -3.69 6.59 -17.74
N GLU A 35 -2.99 5.77 -18.52
CA GLU A 35 -2.19 4.66 -18.01
C GLU A 35 -1.06 5.15 -17.11
N GLU A 36 -0.33 6.19 -17.53
CA GLU A 36 0.73 6.78 -16.73
C GLU A 36 0.22 7.38 -15.41
N THR A 37 -0.92 8.08 -15.44
CA THR A 37 -1.56 8.62 -14.23
C THR A 37 -1.99 7.49 -13.29
N ARG A 38 -2.57 6.41 -13.82
CA ARG A 38 -2.94 5.23 -13.01
C ARG A 38 -1.71 4.59 -12.38
N ASP A 39 -0.64 4.41 -13.15
CA ASP A 39 0.58 3.80 -12.67
C ASP A 39 1.27 4.68 -11.60
N GLN A 40 1.22 6.01 -11.75
CA GLN A 40 1.65 6.95 -10.70
C GLN A 40 0.82 6.79 -9.41
N ALA A 41 -0.51 6.70 -9.53
CA ALA A 41 -1.40 6.51 -8.38
C ALA A 41 -1.14 5.18 -7.66
N ILE A 42 -0.89 4.10 -8.42
CA ILE A 42 -0.50 2.80 -7.85
C ILE A 42 0.81 2.94 -7.06
N ARG A 43 1.84 3.58 -7.63
CA ARG A 43 3.12 3.77 -6.95
C ARG A 43 2.98 4.63 -5.69
N ALA A 44 2.14 5.66 -5.70
CA ALA A 44 1.83 6.44 -4.51
C ALA A 44 1.17 5.57 -3.42
N SER A 45 0.23 4.70 -3.80
CA SER A 45 -0.39 3.75 -2.86
C SER A 45 0.62 2.77 -2.28
N LEU A 46 1.48 2.19 -3.11
CA LEU A 46 2.55 1.28 -2.68
C LEU A 46 3.54 1.96 -1.73
N ASN A 47 3.90 3.21 -2.00
CA ASN A 47 4.76 4.02 -1.13
C ASN A 47 4.09 4.26 0.24
N LEU A 48 2.80 4.63 0.23
CA LEU A 48 2.02 4.81 1.45
C LEU A 48 1.94 3.49 2.24
N GLY A 49 1.70 2.36 1.59
CA GLY A 49 1.68 1.05 2.22
C GLY A 49 3.01 0.66 2.86
N ALA A 50 4.13 0.94 2.19
CA ALA A 50 5.46 0.75 2.77
C ALA A 50 5.67 1.62 4.02
N PHE A 51 5.32 2.91 3.96
CA PHE A 51 5.41 3.82 5.10
C PHE A 51 4.51 3.41 6.27
N LEU A 52 3.26 2.98 6.01
CA LEU A 52 2.38 2.50 7.07
C LEU A 52 2.92 1.22 7.72
N CYS A 53 3.63 0.38 6.97
CA CYS A 53 4.29 -0.81 7.50
C CYS A 53 5.45 -0.44 8.45
N THR A 54 6.22 0.63 8.20
CA THR A 54 7.20 1.14 9.17
C THR A 54 6.51 1.62 10.44
N LYS A 55 5.39 2.34 10.29
CA LYS A 55 4.65 2.85 11.45
C LYS A 55 4.04 1.72 12.29
N MET A 56 3.56 0.66 11.66
CA MET A 56 3.10 -0.56 12.34
C MET A 56 4.24 -1.26 13.09
N LEU A 57 5.46 -1.28 12.54
CA LEU A 57 6.63 -1.79 13.24
C LEU A 57 6.92 -0.96 14.50
N ASP A 58 6.97 0.37 14.37
CA ASP A 58 7.33 1.27 15.48
C ASP A 58 6.30 1.17 16.62
N ASP A 59 5.02 1.34 16.28
CA ASP A 59 3.94 1.31 17.26
C ASP A 59 3.73 -0.09 17.85
N GLY A 60 3.97 -1.13 17.05
CA GLY A 60 3.92 -2.53 17.47
C GLY A 60 5.05 -2.89 18.44
N LYS A 61 6.29 -2.48 18.16
CA LYS A 61 7.43 -2.68 19.08
C LYS A 61 7.25 -1.88 20.37
N TYR A 62 6.71 -0.67 20.29
CA TYR A 62 6.41 0.13 21.48
C TYR A 62 5.31 -0.52 22.33
N LEU A 63 4.27 -1.06 21.70
CA LEU A 63 3.24 -1.82 22.40
C LEU A 63 3.81 -3.06 23.12
N ASP A 64 4.66 -3.84 22.44
CA ASP A 64 5.33 -5.01 23.06
C ASP A 64 6.13 -4.61 24.30
N PHE A 65 6.85 -3.48 24.22
CA PHE A 65 7.59 -2.93 25.34
C PHE A 65 6.68 -2.57 26.51
N LEU A 66 5.58 -1.85 26.26
CA LEU A 66 4.61 -1.48 27.31
C LEU A 66 3.96 -2.72 27.93
N GLN A 67 3.62 -3.73 27.11
CA GLN A 67 3.03 -4.96 27.58
C GLN A 67 4.00 -5.74 28.47
N LYS A 68 5.26 -5.89 28.05
CA LYS A 68 6.32 -6.52 28.86
C LYS A 68 6.56 -5.75 30.15
N ASN A 69 6.60 -4.42 30.09
CA ASN A 69 6.79 -3.57 31.26
C ASN A 69 5.63 -3.71 32.26
N TYR A 70 4.38 -3.69 31.79
CA TYR A 70 3.22 -3.89 32.64
C TYR A 70 3.24 -5.29 33.27
N ALA A 71 3.51 -6.33 32.48
CA ALA A 71 3.59 -7.70 32.99
C ALA A 71 4.65 -7.85 34.08
N LEU A 72 5.84 -7.26 33.93
CA LEU A 72 6.91 -7.39 34.93
C LEU A 72 6.64 -6.64 36.24
N ASN A 73 5.92 -5.52 36.19
CA ASN A 73 5.78 -4.62 37.35
C ASN A 73 4.40 -4.68 38.02
N CYS A 74 3.39 -5.23 37.34
CA CYS A 74 1.99 -5.15 37.78
C CYS A 74 1.26 -6.50 37.77
N SER A 75 1.95 -7.61 37.51
CA SER A 75 1.34 -8.96 37.56
C SER A 75 1.34 -9.60 38.96
N ALA A 76 1.99 -8.97 39.95
CA ALA A 76 2.02 -9.46 41.33
C ALA A 76 0.74 -9.09 42.09
N ALA A 77 0.46 -9.82 43.19
CA ALA A 77 -0.69 -9.55 44.06
C ALA A 77 -0.61 -8.17 44.73
N GLU A 78 0.61 -7.69 45.02
CA GLU A 78 0.86 -6.32 45.48
C GLU A 78 1.33 -5.46 44.30
N GLN A 79 0.41 -4.66 43.78
CA GLN A 79 0.70 -3.69 42.72
C GLN A 79 1.13 -2.36 43.33
N ASP A 80 2.18 -1.74 42.76
CA ASP A 80 2.54 -0.38 43.15
C ASP A 80 1.53 0.66 42.62
N ALA A 81 1.57 1.87 43.19
CA ALA A 81 0.64 2.95 42.83
C ALA A 81 0.76 3.43 41.36
N SER A 82 1.82 3.05 40.64
CA SER A 82 2.03 3.37 39.23
C SER A 82 1.31 2.42 38.27
N CYS A 83 0.84 1.26 38.74
CA CYS A 83 0.21 0.25 37.89
C CYS A 83 -1.05 0.71 37.13
N PRO A 84 -1.97 1.50 37.72
CA PRO A 84 -3.09 2.08 36.96
C PRO A 84 -2.63 2.98 35.80
N MET A 85 -1.59 3.80 36.02
CA MET A 85 -1.01 4.66 34.98
C MET A 85 -0.35 3.84 33.86
N ARG A 86 0.41 2.80 34.21
CA ARG A 86 1.01 1.88 33.22
C ARG A 86 -0.06 1.17 32.39
N LYS A 87 -1.14 0.72 33.02
CA LYS A 87 -2.28 0.11 32.33
C LYS A 87 -2.94 1.09 31.37
N GLY A 88 -3.17 2.34 31.80
CA GLY A 88 -3.72 3.39 30.96
C GLY A 88 -2.90 3.64 29.69
N LYS A 89 -1.57 3.78 29.81
CA LYS A 89 -0.68 3.93 28.66
C LYS A 89 -0.68 2.72 27.73
N LEU A 90 -0.70 1.51 28.29
CA LEU A 90 -0.78 0.27 27.52
C LEU A 90 -2.07 0.22 26.70
N ASP A 91 -3.21 0.55 27.31
CA ASP A 91 -4.51 0.53 26.64
C ASP A 91 -4.62 1.62 25.57
N GLU A 92 -4.12 2.82 25.85
CA GLU A 92 -4.04 3.90 24.86
C GLU A 92 -3.22 3.45 23.64
N GLN A 93 -2.08 2.82 23.86
CA GLN A 93 -1.25 2.37 22.74
C GLN A 93 -1.86 1.21 21.97
N LYS A 94 -2.60 0.31 22.64
CA LYS A 94 -3.41 -0.72 21.95
C LYS A 94 -4.44 -0.09 21.02
N ASP A 95 -5.17 0.92 21.49
CA ASP A 95 -6.18 1.61 20.69
C ASP A 95 -5.56 2.34 19.48
N ARG A 96 -4.45 3.04 19.70
CA ARG A 96 -3.68 3.72 18.63
C ARG A 96 -3.23 2.73 17.55
N LEU A 97 -2.60 1.62 17.94
CA LEU A 97 -2.14 0.60 17.00
C LEU A 97 -3.30 -0.05 16.25
N HIS A 98 -4.41 -0.34 16.93
CA HIS A 98 -5.60 -0.91 16.31
C HIS A 98 -6.21 0.04 15.25
N LYS A 99 -6.27 1.35 15.51
CA LYS A 99 -6.69 2.35 14.52
C LYS A 99 -5.75 2.39 13.31
N LEU A 100 -4.44 2.37 13.55
CA LEU A 100 -3.44 2.30 12.48
C LEU A 100 -3.60 1.03 11.64
N SER A 101 -3.77 -0.13 12.26
CA SER A 101 -3.96 -1.40 11.56
C SER A 101 -5.21 -1.41 10.70
N ARG A 102 -6.30 -0.76 11.13
CA ARG A 102 -7.51 -0.57 10.31
C ARG A 102 -7.25 0.33 9.11
N TYR A 103 -6.50 1.41 9.28
CA TYR A 103 -6.14 2.28 8.16
C TYR A 103 -5.25 1.56 7.14
N TYR A 104 -4.28 0.79 7.62
CA TYR A 104 -3.46 -0.08 6.77
C TYR A 104 -4.30 -1.14 6.04
N ALA A 105 -5.27 -1.75 6.72
CA ALA A 105 -6.20 -2.69 6.09
C ALA A 105 -7.02 -2.04 4.98
N SER A 106 -7.54 -0.83 5.22
CA SER A 106 -8.28 -0.08 4.20
C SER A 106 -7.43 0.14 2.95
N SER A 107 -6.16 0.54 3.09
CA SER A 107 -5.31 0.82 1.92
C SER A 107 -5.03 -0.43 1.07
N LEU A 108 -4.93 -1.60 1.69
CA LEU A 108 -4.82 -2.90 1.01
C LEU A 108 -6.10 -3.26 0.24
N VAL A 109 -7.26 -3.04 0.86
CA VAL A 109 -8.59 -3.30 0.27
C VAL A 109 -8.81 -2.35 -0.92
N ASP A 110 -8.54 -1.07 -0.74
CA ASP A 110 -8.70 -0.04 -1.78
C ASP A 110 -7.79 -0.33 -2.97
N SER A 111 -6.51 -0.65 -2.72
CA SER A 111 -5.55 -0.97 -3.78
C SER A 111 -5.95 -2.23 -4.55
N ALA A 112 -6.41 -3.27 -3.86
CA ALA A 112 -6.91 -4.49 -4.49
C ALA A 112 -8.15 -4.22 -5.34
N THR A 113 -9.10 -3.42 -4.83
CA THR A 113 -10.37 -3.11 -5.50
C THR A 113 -10.16 -2.24 -6.73
N LEU A 114 -9.31 -1.23 -6.64
CA LEU A 114 -9.07 -0.26 -7.72
C LEU A 114 -8.17 -0.81 -8.82
N TYR A 115 -7.17 -1.62 -8.48
CA TYR A 115 -6.09 -1.96 -9.40
C TYR A 115 -5.94 -3.46 -9.65
N GLY A 116 -6.25 -4.31 -8.65
CA GLY A 116 -6.05 -5.75 -8.74
C GLY A 116 -4.58 -6.18 -8.88
N GLU A 117 -4.34 -7.49 -8.81
CA GLU A 117 -2.99 -8.05 -8.79
C GLU A 117 -2.13 -7.69 -10.01
N PRO A 118 -2.61 -7.78 -11.27
CA PRO A 118 -1.75 -7.58 -12.43
C PRO A 118 -1.19 -6.17 -12.57
N LEU A 119 -1.94 -5.15 -12.13
CA LEU A 119 -1.49 -3.76 -12.17
C LEU A 119 -0.55 -3.45 -11.00
N LEU A 120 -0.88 -3.93 -9.79
CA LEU A 120 -0.04 -3.75 -8.62
C LEU A 120 1.33 -4.43 -8.81
N ALA A 121 1.34 -5.70 -9.24
CA ALA A 121 2.57 -6.48 -9.43
C ALA A 121 3.53 -5.84 -10.44
N ARG A 122 3.00 -5.24 -11.51
CA ARG A 122 3.81 -4.50 -12.50
C ARG A 122 4.54 -3.29 -11.92
N GLN A 123 3.96 -2.64 -10.92
CA GLN A 123 4.52 -1.43 -10.32
C GLN A 123 5.45 -1.70 -9.13
N ILE A 124 5.43 -2.89 -8.53
CA ILE A 124 6.36 -3.28 -7.46
C ILE A 124 7.84 -3.08 -7.84
N PRO A 125 8.36 -3.64 -8.95
CA PRO A 125 9.76 -3.44 -9.31
C PRO A 125 10.08 -1.98 -9.64
N VAL A 126 9.14 -1.24 -10.27
CA VAL A 126 9.31 0.18 -10.61
C VAL A 126 9.43 1.02 -9.33
N MET A 127 8.54 0.81 -8.36
CA MET A 127 8.59 1.50 -7.08
C MET A 127 9.86 1.11 -6.30
N GLY A 128 10.25 -0.17 -6.34
CA GLY A 128 11.49 -0.65 -5.74
C GLY A 128 12.73 0.09 -6.27
N GLU A 129 12.82 0.32 -7.57
CA GLU A 129 13.89 1.10 -8.19
C GLU A 129 13.83 2.58 -7.80
N ILE A 130 12.65 3.19 -7.79
CA ILE A 130 12.46 4.59 -7.34
C ILE A 130 12.95 4.77 -5.90
N ILE A 131 12.57 3.86 -5.00
CA ILE A 131 13.01 3.86 -3.60
C ILE A 131 14.53 3.70 -3.53
N SER A 132 15.10 2.78 -4.30
CA SER A 132 16.53 2.44 -4.23
C SER A 132 17.43 3.57 -4.73
N ARG A 133 16.96 4.39 -5.67
CA ARG A 133 17.70 5.55 -6.20
C ARG A 133 17.59 6.79 -5.31
N ASN A 134 16.65 6.80 -4.38
CA ASN A 134 16.47 7.91 -3.45
C ASN A 134 17.10 7.54 -2.10
N GLU A 135 18.27 8.13 -1.80
CA GLU A 135 19.02 7.88 -0.56
C GLU A 135 18.19 8.11 0.71
N GLN A 136 17.19 8.99 0.67
CA GLN A 136 16.32 9.27 1.82
C GLN A 136 15.23 8.22 2.01
N LEU A 137 14.94 7.41 0.98
CA LEU A 137 13.87 6.42 0.99
C LEU A 137 14.37 4.99 0.96
N LYS A 138 15.65 4.73 0.64
CA LYS A 138 16.18 3.38 0.42
C LYS A 138 15.85 2.36 1.53
N GLU A 139 15.78 2.81 2.78
CA GLU A 139 15.41 2.00 3.94
C GLU A 139 13.94 1.54 3.93
N LEU A 140 13.08 2.11 3.09
CA LEU A 140 11.69 1.68 2.88
C LEU A 140 11.58 0.44 1.99
N LYS A 141 12.63 0.05 1.26
CA LYS A 141 12.59 -1.08 0.33
C LYS A 141 12.11 -2.40 0.95
N PRO A 142 12.62 -2.86 2.11
CA PRO A 142 12.13 -4.10 2.72
C PRO A 142 10.68 -3.99 3.21
N TYR A 143 10.22 -2.77 3.54
CA TYR A 143 8.83 -2.51 3.91
C TYR A 143 7.89 -2.53 2.70
N LEU A 144 8.33 -2.05 1.53
CA LEU A 144 7.60 -2.22 0.27
C LEU A 144 7.39 -3.71 -0.04
N GLN A 145 8.44 -4.52 0.11
CA GLN A 145 8.35 -5.97 -0.11
C GLN A 145 7.36 -6.61 0.86
N THR A 146 7.47 -6.29 2.15
CA THR A 146 6.58 -6.84 3.19
C THR A 146 5.13 -6.41 2.97
N HIS A 147 4.91 -5.14 2.61
CA HIS A 147 3.59 -4.66 2.23
C HIS A 147 3.04 -5.42 1.02
N TRP A 148 3.85 -5.71 0.01
CA TRP A 148 3.43 -6.52 -1.12
C TRP A 148 3.01 -7.94 -0.72
N VAL A 149 3.74 -8.61 0.19
CA VAL A 149 3.34 -9.92 0.72
C VAL A 149 1.99 -9.85 1.45
N ASN A 150 1.72 -8.76 2.17
CA ASN A 150 0.40 -8.52 2.80
C ASN A 150 -0.69 -8.27 1.75
N GLN A 151 -0.40 -7.49 0.71
CA GLN A 151 -1.30 -7.23 -0.41
C GLN A 151 -1.65 -8.51 -1.17
N GLN A 152 -0.69 -9.38 -1.44
CA GLN A 152 -0.91 -10.68 -2.06
C GLN A 152 -1.74 -11.60 -1.17
N ALA A 153 -1.50 -11.59 0.15
CA ALA A 153 -2.32 -12.37 1.09
C ALA A 153 -3.78 -11.92 1.06
N PHE A 154 -4.05 -10.60 1.02
CA PHE A 154 -5.40 -10.08 0.86
C PHE A 154 -5.99 -10.43 -0.51
N LEU A 155 -5.27 -10.20 -1.61
CA LEU A 155 -5.75 -10.52 -2.96
C LEU A 155 -6.17 -11.99 -3.11
N LYS A 156 -5.41 -12.90 -2.51
CA LYS A 156 -5.69 -14.34 -2.53
C LYS A 156 -6.87 -14.76 -1.65
N THR A 157 -7.00 -14.17 -0.47
CA THR A 157 -7.95 -14.66 0.56
C THR A 157 -9.19 -13.80 0.69
N GLN A 158 -9.13 -12.55 0.27
CA GLN A 158 -10.12 -11.50 0.50
C GLN A 158 -10.45 -11.30 1.99
N LYS A 159 -9.54 -11.70 2.89
CA LYS A 159 -9.70 -11.61 4.34
C LYS A 159 -8.77 -10.56 4.93
N ILE A 160 -9.32 -9.76 5.84
CA ILE A 160 -8.55 -8.82 6.64
C ILE A 160 -7.94 -9.58 7.82
N ASP A 161 -6.61 -9.61 7.87
CA ASP A 161 -5.83 -10.25 8.95
C ASP A 161 -4.76 -9.27 9.47
N THR A 162 -5.22 -8.31 10.26
CA THR A 162 -4.37 -7.22 10.77
C THR A 162 -3.25 -7.72 11.66
N ASP A 163 -3.45 -8.82 12.39
CA ASP A 163 -2.44 -9.37 13.29
C ASP A 163 -1.31 -10.02 12.49
N ALA A 164 -1.63 -10.82 11.47
CA ALA A 164 -0.61 -11.39 10.60
C ALA A 164 0.19 -10.30 9.86
N TRP A 165 -0.48 -9.25 9.39
CA TRP A 165 0.17 -8.15 8.69
C TRP A 165 1.07 -7.32 9.60
N LEU A 166 0.60 -6.99 10.80
CA LEU A 166 1.40 -6.33 11.84
C LEU A 166 2.65 -7.14 12.16
N ASN A 167 2.51 -8.44 12.40
CA ASN A 167 3.63 -9.31 12.74
C ASN A 167 4.68 -9.38 11.62
N ARG A 168 4.25 -9.43 10.36
CA ARG A 168 5.17 -9.35 9.21
C ARG A 168 5.90 -8.02 9.15
N CYS A 169 5.19 -6.90 9.34
CA CYS A 169 5.81 -5.58 9.37
C CYS A 169 6.83 -5.44 10.53
N LYS A 170 6.53 -5.99 11.71
CA LYS A 170 7.46 -6.01 12.84
C LYS A 170 8.70 -6.90 12.61
N ALA A 171 8.59 -7.89 11.74
CA ALA A 171 9.65 -8.83 11.39
C ALA A 171 10.63 -8.31 10.32
N VAL A 172 10.37 -7.11 9.77
CA VAL A 172 11.31 -6.44 8.86
C VAL A 172 12.61 -6.15 9.60
N GLN A 173 13.73 -6.58 8.99
CA GLN A 173 15.09 -6.36 9.46
C GLN A 173 15.74 -5.21 8.68
#